data_AF-A0A7Y2FZ71-F1
#
_entry.id   AF-A0A7Y2FZ71-F1
#
_cell.length_a   1.000
_cell.length_b   1.000
_cell.length_c   1.000
_cell.angle_alpha   90.00
_cell.angle_beta   90.00
_cell.angle_gamma   90.00
#
_symmetry.space_group_name_H-M   'P 1'
#
loop_
_entity.id
_entity.type
_entity.pdbx_description
1 polymer ?
#
loop_
_entity_poly.entity_id
_entity_poly.type
_entity_poly.pdbx_seq_one_letter_code
_entity_poly.pdbx_strand_id
1 'polypeptide(L)'
;FTGLVNASYSLNNVVHNTAWIPGHFHMTIAGPVFLGILGMTLYMLEKVTGKDIAYKRIATIVPYLWTVGMLTFSLGLSVSGLLGAPRRTNMGLSYLNPDSPLFRPDWVLWETLGVVGGCMMFAAAALLFLVLIKMVFTKKTKESVMEFPEYEVLHDEPRVGILDSFRPWLVIMGLLIILAYVPALRDVLNFTGPGAEPYAPDNPAPLELYEPPAPPTEE
;
A
#
# COMPACT_ATOMS: atom_id res chain seq x y z
N PHE A 1 -13.06 7.09 3.24
CA PHE A 1 -13.22 8.56 3.18
C PHE A 1 -11.91 9.36 3.18
N THR A 2 -10.77 8.78 3.58
CA THR A 2 -9.47 9.49 3.66
C THR A 2 -8.90 9.95 2.29
N GLY A 3 -9.27 9.30 1.18
CA GLY A 3 -8.80 9.70 -0.16
C GLY A 3 -9.35 11.04 -0.65
N LEU A 4 -10.58 11.40 -0.27
CA LEU A 4 -11.18 12.69 -0.63
C LEU A 4 -10.45 13.84 0.06
N VAL A 5 -9.97 13.63 1.29
CA VAL A 5 -9.11 14.58 2.02
C VAL A 5 -7.81 14.81 1.26
N ASN A 6 -7.17 13.74 0.78
CA ASN A 6 -5.93 13.83 0.00
C ASN A 6 -6.14 14.51 -1.37
N ALA A 7 -7.31 14.33 -1.99
CA ALA A 7 -7.66 14.95 -3.26
C ALA A 7 -8.07 16.43 -3.12
N SER A 8 -8.34 16.89 -1.91
CA SER A 8 -8.74 18.27 -1.63
C SER A 8 -7.52 19.13 -1.39
N TYR A 9 -7.18 20.00 -2.34
CA TYR A 9 -5.92 20.77 -2.36
C TYR A 9 -5.50 21.36 -1.00
N SER A 10 -6.36 22.17 -0.39
CA SER A 10 -6.04 22.84 0.89
C SER A 10 -5.93 21.87 2.07
N LEU A 11 -6.73 20.79 2.07
CA LEU A 11 -6.70 19.77 3.13
C LEU A 11 -5.46 18.88 3.00
N ASN A 12 -5.03 18.59 1.78
CA ASN A 12 -3.83 17.79 1.53
C ASN A 12 -2.61 18.43 2.18
N ASN A 13 -2.51 19.77 2.26
CA ASN A 13 -1.40 20.44 2.94
C ASN A 13 -1.25 20.07 4.42
N VAL A 14 -2.33 19.61 5.07
CA VAL A 14 -2.32 19.16 6.48
C VAL A 14 -1.73 17.76 6.62
N VAL A 15 -1.95 16.90 5.62
CA VAL A 15 -1.64 15.46 5.70
C VAL A 15 -0.52 15.02 4.75
N HIS A 16 -0.04 15.93 3.91
CA HIS A 16 1.00 15.64 2.94
C HIS A 16 2.30 15.23 3.65
N ASN A 17 2.89 14.13 3.19
CA ASN A 17 4.09 13.53 3.80
C ASN A 17 3.98 13.16 5.29
N THR A 18 2.78 13.05 5.85
CA THR A 18 2.58 12.50 7.20
C THR A 18 2.21 11.01 7.15
N ALA A 19 2.17 10.37 8.31
CA ALA A 19 1.72 8.99 8.51
C ALA A 19 0.27 8.74 8.03
N TRP A 20 -0.51 9.81 7.81
CA TRP A 20 -1.85 9.73 7.24
C TRP A 20 -1.88 9.04 5.88
N ILE A 21 -0.89 9.32 5.03
CA ILE A 21 -0.83 8.73 3.68
C ILE A 21 -0.67 7.21 3.76
N PRO A 22 0.28 6.65 4.55
CA PRO A 22 0.28 5.25 4.94
C PRO A 22 -1.03 4.69 5.46
N GLY A 23 -1.67 5.37 6.42
CA GLY A 23 -2.97 4.94 6.94
C GLY A 23 -4.02 4.81 5.82
N HIS A 24 -4.11 5.79 4.93
CA HIS A 24 -5.05 5.80 3.81
C HIS A 24 -4.81 4.64 2.82
N PHE A 25 -3.57 4.44 2.35
CA PHE A 25 -3.33 3.45 1.30
C PHE A 25 -3.45 2.01 1.82
N HIS A 26 -3.20 1.76 3.11
CA HIS A 26 -3.42 0.44 3.69
C HIS A 26 -4.91 0.09 3.76
N MET A 27 -5.78 1.06 3.97
CA MET A 27 -7.24 0.83 3.92
C MET A 27 -7.78 0.53 2.52
N THR A 28 -7.06 0.92 1.46
CA THR A 28 -7.53 0.77 0.07
C THR A 28 -6.88 -0.40 -0.64
N ILE A 29 -5.56 -0.53 -0.58
CA ILE A 29 -4.81 -1.59 -1.27
C ILE A 29 -4.57 -2.78 -0.33
N ALA A 30 -3.90 -2.54 0.79
CA ALA A 30 -3.54 -3.61 1.72
C ALA A 30 -4.77 -4.25 2.41
N GLY A 31 -5.92 -3.58 2.42
CA GLY A 31 -7.19 -4.10 2.89
C GLY A 31 -7.93 -4.89 1.80
N PRO A 32 -8.91 -4.27 1.12
CA PRO A 32 -9.86 -5.00 0.27
C PRO A 32 -9.21 -5.63 -0.96
N VAL A 33 -8.27 -4.93 -1.64
CA VAL A 33 -7.61 -5.48 -2.84
C VAL A 33 -6.77 -6.70 -2.47
N PHE A 34 -5.91 -6.58 -1.45
CA PHE A 34 -5.07 -7.68 -1.01
C PHE A 34 -5.89 -8.87 -0.51
N LEU A 35 -6.94 -8.65 0.30
CA LEU A 35 -7.83 -9.72 0.74
C LEU A 35 -8.56 -10.41 -0.41
N GLY A 36 -8.99 -9.66 -1.43
CA GLY A 36 -9.56 -10.21 -2.66
C GLY A 36 -8.57 -11.12 -3.40
N ILE A 37 -7.32 -10.67 -3.56
CA ILE A 37 -6.24 -11.47 -4.15
C ILE A 37 -6.01 -12.74 -3.33
N LEU A 38 -5.97 -12.67 -2.00
CA LEU A 38 -5.75 -13.83 -1.15
C LEU A 38 -6.88 -14.85 -1.22
N GLY A 39 -8.13 -14.38 -1.16
CA GLY A 39 -9.31 -15.25 -1.31
C GLY A 39 -9.32 -15.97 -2.65
N MET A 40 -9.08 -15.21 -3.73
CA MET A 40 -9.00 -15.76 -5.08
C MET A 40 -7.81 -16.73 -5.24
N THR A 41 -6.67 -16.41 -4.64
CA THR A 41 -5.47 -17.28 -4.67
C THR A 41 -5.76 -18.62 -4.00
N LEU A 42 -6.38 -18.64 -2.83
CA LEU A 42 -6.75 -19.89 -2.15
C LEU A 42 -7.74 -20.72 -2.98
N TYR A 43 -8.75 -20.07 -3.57
CA TYR A 43 -9.69 -20.73 -4.48
C TYR A 43 -8.98 -21.34 -5.70
N MET A 44 -8.15 -20.55 -6.38
CA MET A 44 -7.43 -21.00 -7.56
C MET A 44 -6.45 -22.13 -7.21
N LEU A 45 -5.76 -22.04 -6.08
CA LEU A 45 -4.85 -23.09 -5.63
C LEU A 45 -5.59 -24.40 -5.35
N GLU A 46 -6.74 -24.37 -4.68
CA GLU A 46 -7.54 -25.58 -4.46
C GLU A 46 -7.93 -26.23 -5.80
N LYS A 47 -8.44 -25.43 -6.75
CA LYS A 47 -8.94 -25.91 -8.06
C LYS A 47 -7.83 -26.40 -8.99
N VAL A 48 -6.74 -25.64 -9.12
CA VAL A 48 -5.60 -26.00 -10.00
C VAL A 48 -4.81 -27.18 -9.45
N THR A 49 -4.66 -27.30 -8.12
CA THR A 49 -3.90 -28.42 -7.56
C THR A 49 -4.76 -29.66 -7.30
N GLY A 50 -6.08 -29.51 -7.21
CA GLY A 50 -6.99 -30.57 -6.78
C GLY A 50 -6.74 -31.00 -5.32
N LYS A 51 -6.13 -30.13 -4.51
CA LYS A 51 -5.78 -30.39 -3.11
C LYS A 51 -6.68 -29.58 -2.20
N ASP A 52 -7.27 -30.21 -1.19
CA ASP A 52 -8.05 -29.50 -0.18
C ASP A 52 -7.18 -28.47 0.58
N ILE A 53 -7.81 -27.35 0.93
CA ILE A 53 -7.19 -26.30 1.76
C ILE A 53 -6.81 -26.89 3.12
N ALA A 54 -5.53 -26.77 3.48
CA ALA A 54 -5.01 -27.19 4.76
C ALA A 54 -5.48 -26.25 5.89
N TYR A 55 -5.67 -26.80 7.10
CA TYR A 55 -6.05 -26.03 8.29
C TYR A 55 -7.20 -25.03 8.03
N LYS A 56 -8.32 -25.49 7.48
CA LYS A 56 -9.45 -24.65 7.06
C LYS A 56 -9.84 -23.56 8.08
N ARG A 57 -9.86 -23.89 9.37
CA ARG A 57 -10.14 -22.92 10.45
C ARG A 57 -9.13 -21.76 10.49
N ILE A 58 -7.84 -22.04 10.33
CA ILE A 58 -6.79 -21.02 10.27
C ILE A 58 -6.99 -20.16 9.03
N ALA A 59 -7.19 -20.78 7.86
CA ALA A 59 -7.45 -20.07 6.61
C ALA A 59 -8.67 -19.13 6.70
N THR A 60 -9.72 -19.53 7.43
CA THR A 60 -10.89 -18.69 7.67
C THR A 60 -10.61 -17.55 8.65
N ILE A 61 -9.72 -17.71 9.64
CA ILE A 61 -9.39 -16.65 10.62
C ILE A 61 -8.50 -15.56 10.01
N VAL A 62 -7.59 -15.91 9.10
CA VAL A 62 -6.64 -14.99 8.45
C VAL A 62 -7.30 -13.68 7.95
N PRO A 63 -8.36 -13.70 7.14
CA PRO A 63 -8.96 -12.45 6.64
C PRO A 63 -9.53 -11.57 7.77
N TYR A 64 -10.08 -12.15 8.84
CA TYR A 64 -10.56 -11.38 9.99
C TYR A 64 -9.40 -10.76 10.77
N LEU A 65 -8.37 -11.55 11.08
CA LEU A 65 -7.20 -11.06 11.81
C LEU A 65 -6.48 -9.96 11.02
N TRP A 66 -6.33 -10.15 9.71
CA TRP A 66 -5.79 -9.14 8.80
C TRP A 66 -6.64 -7.87 8.78
N THR A 67 -7.97 -8.01 8.70
CA THR A 67 -8.89 -6.86 8.71
C THR A 67 -8.77 -6.06 10.00
N VAL A 68 -8.78 -6.72 11.16
CA VAL A 68 -8.62 -6.03 12.45
C VAL A 68 -7.24 -5.40 12.56
N GLY A 69 -6.18 -6.10 12.14
CA GLY A 69 -4.82 -5.56 12.11
C GLY A 69 -4.71 -4.32 11.23
N MET A 70 -5.28 -4.36 10.04
CA MET A 70 -5.30 -3.24 9.09
C MET A 70 -6.09 -2.05 9.64
N LEU A 71 -7.25 -2.27 10.26
CA LEU A 71 -8.05 -1.19 10.86
C LEU A 71 -7.29 -0.52 12.02
N THR A 72 -6.70 -1.31 12.92
CA THR A 72 -5.89 -0.79 14.04
C THR A 72 -4.66 -0.04 13.54
N PHE A 73 -3.95 -0.61 12.58
CA PHE A 73 -2.77 0.00 11.94
C PHE A 73 -3.13 1.34 11.29
N SER A 74 -4.18 1.34 10.48
CA SER A 74 -4.60 2.51 9.71
C SER A 74 -5.15 3.61 10.60
N LEU A 75 -5.86 3.26 11.68
CA LEU A 75 -6.32 4.22 12.68
C LEU A 75 -5.13 4.88 13.37
N GLY A 76 -4.17 4.08 13.86
CA GLY A 76 -2.95 4.59 14.50
C GLY A 76 -2.21 5.59 13.63
N LEU A 77 -1.91 5.21 12.38
CA LEU A 77 -1.18 6.09 11.46
C LEU A 77 -1.99 7.30 10.98
N SER A 78 -3.31 7.17 10.83
CA SER A 78 -4.15 8.31 10.42
C SER A 78 -4.20 9.37 11.53
N VAL A 79 -4.38 8.96 12.78
CA VAL A 79 -4.41 9.91 13.89
C VAL A 79 -3.02 10.50 14.13
N SER A 80 -1.97 9.67 14.15
CA SER A 80 -0.57 10.14 14.27
C SER A 80 -0.20 11.11 13.14
N GLY A 81 -0.61 10.82 11.91
CA GLY A 81 -0.39 11.68 10.76
C GLY A 81 -1.14 13.00 10.82
N LEU A 82 -2.31 13.04 11.46
CA LEU A 82 -3.04 14.28 11.72
C LEU A 82 -2.35 15.15 12.79
N LEU A 83 -1.65 14.51 13.74
CA LEU A 83 -0.79 15.18 14.72
C LEU A 83 0.56 15.63 14.13
N GLY A 84 0.83 15.32 12.86
CA GLY A 84 2.03 15.76 12.14
C GLY A 84 3.17 14.75 12.13
N ALA A 85 2.95 13.50 12.55
CA ALA A 85 3.99 12.47 12.48
C ALA A 85 4.42 12.23 11.02
N PRO A 86 5.73 12.35 10.70
CA PRO A 86 6.21 12.20 9.32
C PRO A 86 6.19 10.73 8.90
N ARG A 87 5.93 10.48 7.61
CA ARG A 87 6.19 9.17 7.00
C ARG A 87 7.66 9.05 6.60
N ARG A 88 8.15 7.81 6.41
CA ARG A 88 9.53 7.51 5.93
C ARG A 88 10.63 7.96 6.89
N THR A 89 10.34 7.92 8.18
CA THR A 89 11.28 8.28 9.25
C THR A 89 11.49 7.10 10.18
N ASN A 90 12.72 6.90 10.66
CA ASN A 90 12.99 5.95 11.73
C ASN A 90 12.49 6.52 13.06
N MET A 91 11.22 6.27 13.37
CA MET A 91 10.55 6.81 14.55
C MET A 91 11.18 6.34 15.86
N GLY A 92 11.67 5.09 15.90
CA GLY A 92 12.26 4.49 17.11
C GLY A 92 13.59 5.08 17.55
N LEU A 93 14.34 5.72 16.64
CA LEU A 93 15.57 6.46 16.98
C LEU A 93 15.34 7.97 17.16
N SER A 94 14.15 8.48 16.78
CA SER A 94 13.83 9.90 16.75
C SER A 94 12.62 10.20 17.63
N TYR A 95 11.45 10.40 17.01
CA TYR A 95 10.26 10.96 17.64
C TYR A 95 9.61 10.05 18.71
N LEU A 96 9.93 8.75 18.74
CA LEU A 96 9.43 7.80 19.74
C LEU A 96 10.48 7.37 20.76
N ASN A 97 11.70 7.91 20.69
CA ASN A 97 12.75 7.65 21.67
C ASN A 97 12.71 8.70 22.79
N PRO A 98 12.43 8.34 24.06
CA PRO A 98 12.44 9.27 25.19
C PRO A 98 13.77 10.02 25.38
N ASP A 99 14.89 9.42 24.94
CA ASP A 99 16.22 10.02 25.05
C ASP A 99 16.56 10.96 23.87
N SER A 100 15.68 11.05 22.86
CA SER A 100 15.88 11.93 21.71
C SER A 100 15.41 13.37 22.01
N PRO A 101 16.15 14.41 21.57
CA PRO A 101 15.66 15.79 21.66
C PRO A 101 14.41 16.06 20.81
N LEU A 102 14.08 15.14 19.89
CA LEU A 102 12.90 15.24 19.02
C LEU A 102 11.70 14.45 19.56
N PHE A 103 11.76 13.92 20.79
CA PHE A 103 10.72 13.06 21.35
C PHE A 103 9.33 13.73 21.35
N ARG A 104 8.32 12.98 20.90
CA ARG A 104 6.91 13.39 20.82
C ARG A 104 6.03 12.43 21.62
N PRO A 105 5.80 12.68 22.92
CA PRO A 105 5.01 11.78 23.75
C PRO A 105 3.55 11.64 23.28
N ASP A 106 3.02 12.68 22.64
CA ASP A 106 1.67 12.71 22.05
C ASP A 106 1.47 11.73 20.88
N TRP A 107 2.55 11.28 20.24
CA TRP A 107 2.49 10.33 19.12
C TRP A 107 2.60 8.87 19.57
N VAL A 108 3.13 8.62 20.78
CA VAL A 108 3.49 7.28 21.27
C VAL A 108 2.31 6.32 21.23
N LEU A 109 1.13 6.72 21.72
CA LEU A 109 -0.05 5.86 21.72
C LEU A 109 -0.45 5.42 20.32
N TRP A 110 -0.52 6.38 19.39
CA TRP A 110 -1.02 6.15 18.04
C TRP A 110 -0.05 5.35 17.17
N GLU A 111 1.25 5.63 17.28
CA GLU A 111 2.29 4.84 16.64
C GLU A 111 2.37 3.42 17.24
N THR A 112 2.15 3.27 18.55
CA THR A 112 2.07 1.95 19.20
C THR A 112 0.88 1.15 18.67
N LEU A 113 -0.28 1.77 18.48
CA LEU A 113 -1.41 1.13 17.79
C LEU A 113 -1.06 0.73 16.36
N GLY A 114 -0.30 1.58 15.65
CA GLY A 114 0.32 1.25 14.37
C GLY A 114 1.12 -0.05 14.45
N VAL A 115 2.07 -0.14 15.38
CA VAL A 115 2.89 -1.35 15.60
C VAL A 115 2.04 -2.57 15.92
N VAL A 116 1.06 -2.45 16.82
CA VAL A 116 0.15 -3.55 17.18
C VAL A 116 -0.60 -4.05 15.96
N GLY A 117 -1.19 -3.16 15.16
CA GLY A 117 -1.87 -3.53 13.92
C GLY A 117 -0.93 -4.19 12.91
N GLY A 118 0.31 -3.71 12.80
CA GLY A 118 1.36 -4.32 11.97
C GLY A 118 1.70 -5.75 12.41
N CYS A 119 1.87 -5.97 13.71
CA CYS A 119 2.10 -7.30 14.28
C CYS A 119 0.92 -8.26 14.03
N MET A 120 -0.32 -7.76 14.10
CA MET A 120 -1.51 -8.57 13.79
C MET A 120 -1.53 -9.00 12.31
N MET A 121 -1.24 -8.08 11.38
CA MET A 121 -1.13 -8.39 9.95
C MET A 121 0.02 -9.36 9.67
N PHE A 122 1.17 -9.19 10.33
CA PHE A 122 2.29 -10.11 10.24
C PHE A 122 1.91 -11.52 10.71
N ALA A 123 1.21 -11.64 11.84
CA ALA A 123 0.71 -12.92 12.33
C ALA A 123 -0.28 -13.55 11.34
N ALA A 124 -1.21 -12.77 10.76
CA ALA A 124 -2.12 -13.25 9.72
C ALA A 124 -1.37 -13.76 8.48
N ALA A 125 -0.35 -13.04 8.01
CA ALA A 125 0.50 -13.50 6.91
C ALA A 125 1.23 -14.80 7.26
N ALA A 126 1.83 -14.89 8.45
CA ALA A 126 2.51 -16.11 8.89
C ALA A 126 1.57 -17.33 8.95
N LEU A 127 0.35 -17.14 9.44
CA LEU A 127 -0.69 -18.18 9.44
C LEU A 127 -1.11 -18.60 8.03
N LEU A 128 -1.22 -17.65 7.11
CA LEU A 128 -1.47 -17.95 5.70
C LEU A 128 -0.33 -18.75 5.07
N PHE A 129 0.92 -18.34 5.29
CA PHE A 129 2.08 -19.09 4.80
C PHE A 129 2.11 -20.51 5.37
N LEU A 130 1.75 -20.70 6.63
CA LEU A 130 1.60 -22.03 7.23
C LEU A 130 0.55 -22.87 6.48
N VAL A 131 -0.60 -22.29 6.12
CA VAL A 131 -1.63 -22.96 5.29
C VAL A 131 -1.07 -23.32 3.91
N LEU A 132 -0.42 -22.38 3.23
CA LEU A 132 0.11 -22.57 1.88
C LEU A 132 1.22 -23.63 1.84
N ILE A 133 2.19 -23.55 2.76
CA ILE A 133 3.27 -24.54 2.88
C ILE A 133 2.66 -25.92 3.15
N LYS A 134 1.67 -26.02 4.04
CA LYS A 134 1.03 -27.31 4.29
C LYS A 134 0.31 -27.84 3.05
N MET A 135 -0.35 -26.99 2.27
CA MET A 135 -1.00 -27.38 1.02
C MET A 135 -0.02 -27.98 0.00
N VAL A 136 1.25 -27.54 -0.04
CA VAL A 136 2.27 -28.14 -0.93
C VAL A 136 2.39 -29.64 -0.67
N PHE A 137 2.37 -30.05 0.59
CA PHE A 137 2.50 -31.46 1.02
C PHE A 137 1.15 -32.20 1.14
N THR A 138 0.02 -31.53 0.92
CA THR A 138 -1.30 -32.17 0.92
C THR A 138 -1.44 -33.06 -0.33
N LYS A 139 -2.04 -34.25 -0.15
CA LYS A 139 -2.33 -35.17 -1.25
C LYS A 139 -3.43 -34.59 -2.14
N LYS A 140 -3.36 -34.85 -3.44
CA LYS A 140 -4.46 -34.56 -4.37
C LYS A 140 -5.68 -35.40 -3.97
N THR A 141 -6.82 -34.74 -3.78
CA THR A 141 -8.08 -35.38 -3.37
C THR A 141 -9.16 -35.27 -4.43
N LYS A 142 -9.04 -34.31 -5.37
CA LYS A 142 -10.02 -34.03 -6.42
C LYS A 142 -9.34 -33.91 -7.78
N GLU A 143 -10.13 -34.02 -8.85
CA GLU A 143 -9.66 -33.67 -10.19
C GLU A 143 -9.37 -32.17 -10.28
N SER A 144 -8.38 -31.80 -11.09
CA SER A 144 -8.03 -30.39 -11.29
C SER A 144 -8.91 -29.83 -12.39
N VAL A 145 -9.98 -29.15 -11.99
CA VAL A 145 -10.90 -28.46 -12.89
C VAL A 145 -11.07 -27.03 -12.39
N MET A 146 -10.76 -26.07 -13.25
CA MET A 146 -10.90 -24.65 -12.96
C MET A 146 -12.21 -24.13 -13.54
N GLU A 147 -13.16 -23.90 -12.65
CA GLU A 147 -14.42 -23.22 -12.94
C GLU A 147 -14.47 -21.97 -12.07
N PHE A 148 -14.98 -20.86 -12.59
CA PHE A 148 -15.19 -19.64 -11.80
C PHE A 148 -16.65 -19.59 -11.35
N PRO A 149 -16.93 -19.11 -10.12
CA PRO A 149 -18.31 -18.90 -9.70
C PRO A 149 -18.93 -17.78 -10.54
N GLU A 150 -19.93 -18.13 -11.33
CA GLU A 150 -20.76 -17.18 -12.07
C GLU A 150 -21.88 -16.65 -11.17
N TYR A 151 -22.35 -15.44 -11.44
CA TYR A 151 -23.51 -14.86 -10.78
C TYR A 151 -24.59 -14.56 -11.84
N GLU A 152 -25.85 -14.74 -11.44
CA GLU A 152 -26.98 -14.40 -12.31
C GLU A 152 -27.26 -12.90 -12.25
N VAL A 153 -27.56 -12.31 -13.41
CA VAL A 153 -27.97 -10.91 -13.50
C VAL A 153 -29.42 -10.81 -13.05
N LEU A 154 -29.69 -10.00 -12.01
CA LEU A 154 -31.04 -9.86 -11.44
C LEU A 154 -32.02 -9.11 -12.36
N HIS A 155 -31.51 -8.21 -13.21
CA HIS A 155 -32.33 -7.33 -14.05
C HIS A 155 -31.82 -7.28 -15.49
N ASP A 156 -32.75 -7.37 -16.44
CA ASP A 156 -32.46 -7.09 -17.84
C ASP A 156 -32.42 -5.57 -18.04
N GLU A 157 -31.22 -5.02 -18.22
CA GLU A 157 -31.04 -3.61 -18.51
C GLU A 157 -31.16 -3.32 -20.02
N PRO A 158 -31.76 -2.17 -20.40
CA PRO A 158 -31.83 -1.78 -21.80
C PRO A 158 -30.41 -1.56 -22.36
N ARG A 159 -30.15 -2.09 -23.54
CA ARG A 159 -28.83 -1.99 -24.18
C ARG A 159 -28.48 -0.53 -24.49
N VAL A 160 -27.34 -0.08 -23.96
CA VAL A 160 -26.78 1.26 -24.23
C VAL A 160 -25.57 1.12 -25.16
N GLY A 161 -25.75 1.38 -26.46
CA GLY A 161 -24.76 1.06 -27.49
C GLY A 161 -23.37 1.67 -27.31
N ILE A 162 -23.24 2.80 -26.60
CA ILE A 162 -21.93 3.41 -26.31
C ILE A 162 -21.09 2.58 -25.30
N LEU A 163 -21.74 1.73 -24.51
CA LEU A 163 -21.08 0.85 -23.53
C LEU A 163 -20.59 -0.46 -24.17
N ASP A 164 -21.04 -0.80 -25.37
CA ASP A 164 -20.68 -2.04 -26.07
C ASP A 164 -19.25 -2.05 -26.63
N SER A 165 -18.57 -0.89 -26.65
CA SER A 165 -17.21 -0.80 -27.19
C SER A 165 -16.32 0.14 -26.38
N PHE A 166 -15.04 -0.22 -26.24
CA PHE A 166 -14.05 0.62 -25.56
C PHE A 166 -13.61 1.84 -26.36
N ARG A 167 -13.82 1.85 -27.69
CA ARG A 167 -13.32 2.90 -28.60
C ARG A 167 -13.67 4.33 -28.16
N PRO A 168 -14.95 4.70 -27.92
CA PRO A 168 -15.29 6.06 -27.50
C PRO A 168 -14.62 6.45 -26.17
N TRP A 169 -14.53 5.52 -25.22
CA TRP A 169 -13.92 5.75 -23.91
C TRP A 169 -12.40 5.94 -23.98
N LEU A 170 -11.73 5.19 -24.85
CA LEU A 170 -10.29 5.36 -25.11
C LEU A 170 -9.98 6.73 -25.75
N VAL A 171 -10.83 7.17 -26.69
CA VAL A 171 -10.70 8.51 -27.29
C VAL A 171 -10.89 9.59 -26.23
N ILE A 172 -11.94 9.51 -25.42
CA ILE A 172 -12.21 10.46 -24.33
C ILE A 172 -11.06 10.48 -23.32
N MET A 173 -10.56 9.32 -22.88
CA MET A 173 -9.42 9.20 -21.97
C MET A 173 -8.18 9.90 -22.54
N GLY A 174 -7.85 9.65 -23.81
CA GLY A 174 -6.72 10.30 -24.48
C GLY A 174 -6.86 11.82 -24.50
N LEU A 175 -8.04 12.33 -24.84
CA LEU A 175 -8.34 13.77 -24.83
C LEU A 175 -8.18 14.37 -23.43
N LEU A 176 -8.71 13.73 -22.40
CA LEU A 176 -8.60 14.22 -21.01
C LEU A 176 -7.14 14.23 -20.52
N ILE A 177 -6.34 13.20 -20.84
CA ILE A 177 -4.92 13.16 -20.49
C ILE A 177 -4.16 14.30 -21.17
N ILE A 178 -4.41 14.52 -22.47
CA ILE A 178 -3.78 15.61 -23.23
C ILE A 178 -4.13 16.96 -22.59
N LEU A 179 -5.41 17.21 -22.34
CA LEU A 179 -5.88 18.47 -21.74
C LEU A 179 -5.30 18.71 -20.33
N ALA A 180 -5.18 17.65 -19.53
CA ALA A 180 -4.66 17.76 -18.16
C ALA A 180 -3.14 17.96 -18.10
N TYR A 181 -2.37 17.25 -18.93
CA TYR A 181 -0.91 17.19 -18.78
C TYR A 181 -0.13 18.09 -19.76
N VAL A 182 -0.64 18.36 -20.97
CA VAL A 182 0.13 19.16 -21.94
C VAL A 182 0.48 20.56 -21.41
N PRO A 183 -0.43 21.32 -20.78
CA PRO A 183 -0.08 22.63 -20.22
C PRO A 183 1.01 22.52 -19.15
N ALA A 184 0.84 21.62 -18.17
CA ALA A 184 1.80 21.43 -17.09
C ALA A 184 3.19 20.99 -17.60
N LEU A 185 3.24 20.08 -18.57
CA LEU A 185 4.50 19.65 -19.18
C LEU A 185 5.18 20.76 -19.96
N ARG A 186 4.42 21.61 -20.67
CA ARG A 186 4.99 22.79 -21.36
C ARG A 186 5.59 23.76 -20.37
N ASP A 187 4.92 24.03 -19.25
CA ASP A 187 5.43 24.91 -18.20
C ASP A 187 6.74 24.36 -17.62
N VAL A 188 6.77 23.06 -17.27
CA VAL A 188 8.00 22.42 -16.78
C VAL A 188 9.15 22.58 -17.77
N LEU A 189 8.92 22.38 -19.07
CA LEU A 189 9.95 22.52 -20.11
C LEU A 189 10.40 23.96 -20.34
N ASN A 190 9.52 24.95 -20.13
CA ASN A 190 9.85 26.37 -20.29
C ASN A 190 10.56 26.96 -19.07
N PHE A 191 10.36 26.38 -17.88
CA PHE A 191 10.88 26.89 -16.61
C PHE A 191 11.93 25.99 -15.95
N THR A 192 12.63 25.14 -16.71
CA THR A 192 13.73 24.33 -16.16
C THR A 192 14.90 25.22 -15.76
N GLY A 193 15.25 25.23 -14.46
CA GLY A 193 16.50 25.81 -13.97
C GLY A 193 17.72 24.93 -14.30
N PRO A 194 18.94 25.36 -13.92
CA PRO A 194 20.09 24.46 -13.92
C PRO A 194 19.74 23.27 -13.02
N GLY A 195 19.81 22.05 -13.54
CA GLY A 195 19.39 20.85 -12.82
C GLY A 195 20.04 20.74 -11.44
N ALA A 196 19.41 20.02 -10.51
CA ALA A 196 20.01 19.78 -9.20
C ALA A 196 21.21 18.84 -9.35
N GLU A 197 22.32 19.20 -8.71
CA GLU A 197 23.50 18.33 -8.62
C GLU A 197 23.16 17.02 -7.89
N PRO A 198 23.84 15.91 -8.24
CA PRO A 198 23.59 14.63 -7.61
C PRO A 198 24.10 14.60 -6.16
N TYR A 199 23.60 13.62 -5.41
CA TYR A 199 23.96 13.32 -4.03
C TYR A 199 24.69 11.98 -3.96
N ALA A 200 25.61 11.80 -3.00
CA ALA A 200 26.22 10.51 -2.76
C ALA A 200 25.23 9.56 -2.05
N PRO A 201 25.21 8.25 -2.34
CA PRO A 201 24.28 7.31 -1.69
C PRO A 201 24.41 7.24 -0.16
N ASP A 202 25.58 7.56 0.35
CA ASP A 202 25.96 7.58 1.77
C ASP A 202 25.88 8.97 2.42
N ASN A 203 25.67 10.03 1.63
CA ASN A 203 25.62 11.40 2.13
C ASN A 203 24.48 12.23 1.51
N PRO A 204 23.53 12.74 2.32
CA PRO A 204 22.45 13.58 1.84
C PRO A 204 22.88 15.02 1.45
N ALA A 205 24.17 15.38 1.56
CA ALA A 205 24.70 16.65 1.08
C ALA A 205 24.98 16.62 -0.44
N PRO A 206 24.73 17.73 -1.18
CA PRO A 206 25.17 17.87 -2.57
C PRO A 206 26.68 17.63 -2.69
N LEU A 207 27.13 17.03 -3.79
CA LEU A 207 28.55 16.67 -3.97
C LEU A 207 29.52 17.86 -3.83
N GLU A 208 29.11 19.09 -4.16
CA GLU A 208 29.94 20.29 -3.97
C GLU A 208 30.25 20.61 -2.50
N LEU A 209 29.41 20.16 -1.56
CA LEU A 209 29.59 20.38 -0.11
C LEU A 209 30.33 19.22 0.56
N TYR A 210 30.74 18.20 -0.20
CA TYR A 210 31.39 17.00 0.31
C TYR A 210 32.79 16.85 -0.26
N GLU A 211 33.80 17.08 0.59
CA GLU A 211 35.14 16.57 0.32
C GLU A 211 35.18 15.09 0.70
N PRO A 212 35.46 14.16 -0.24
CA PRO A 212 35.60 12.76 0.10
C PRO A 212 36.76 12.56 1.09
N PRO A 213 36.63 11.65 2.06
CA PRO A 213 37.72 11.36 3.00
C PRO A 213 38.98 10.94 2.24
N ALA A 214 40.13 11.48 2.66
CA ALA A 214 41.41 11.12 2.06
C ALA A 214 41.61 9.60 2.11
N PRO A 215 42.14 8.98 1.05
CA PRO A 215 42.43 7.55 1.07
C PRO A 215 43.33 7.22 2.26
N PRO A 216 43.15 6.06 2.92
CA PRO A 216 44.01 5.67 4.02
C PRO A 216 45.46 5.65 3.53
N THR A 217 46.33 6.36 4.24
CA THR A 217 47.77 6.29 4.02
C THR A 217 48.19 4.84 4.26
N GLU A 218 48.76 4.21 3.24
CA GLU A 218 49.40 2.90 3.39
C GLU A 218 50.53 3.03 4.43
N GLU A 219 50.33 2.44 5.62
CA GLU A 219 51.39 2.06 6.56
C GLU A 219 51.70 0.57 6.42
#